data_AF-A0A1F4C4D9-F1
#
_entry.id   AF-A0A1F4C4D9-F1
#
_cell.length_a   1.000
_cell.length_b   1.000
_cell.length_c   1.000
_cell.angle_alpha   90.00
_cell.angle_beta   90.00
_cell.angle_gamma   90.00
#
_symmetry.space_group_name_H-M   'P 1'
#
loop_
_entity.id
_entity.type
_entity.pdbx_description
1 polymer ?
#
loop_
_entity_poly.entity_id
_entity_poly.type
_entity_poly.pdbx_seq_one_letter_code
_entity_poly.pdbx_strand_id
1 'polypeptide(L)'
;SVQSGAAKPSRGDVAAGKAVAERDCRSCHGLDGKGAAPAIPHLAAQRERYLLMALAEYKENKRPHAALRDLTKHLTDADTRNVAAYYAGLPPVKNGGKGIDASPAHERGKALAAKYCAKCHGDDGNTKTPGTPSLAGQQPHYLIAAIQEYHQGERGTGTMKFVMRGSTKLELEQLALFFASQTPVSRGPARAGDAAKGEPLSAVCGGCHGARGVSADAATPSLAGQDPQYLFRSIKAYRTSRQHWGMQRFVRGLGENDIDNIVAYYASQKPQAADTVPSSAQELAAKCNRCHDDESNPQMVAPKMNGQDKDYLVMALRAYRDDKRESTTMHRMSVPYSNALIDSIASWYASQPAK
;
A
#
# COMPACT_ATOMS: atom_id res chain seq x y z
N SER A 1 9.45 55.06 -20.16
CA SER A 1 10.20 53.87 -19.71
C SER A 1 10.30 53.89 -18.20
N VAL A 2 9.53 53.04 -17.50
CA VAL A 2 9.73 52.81 -16.06
C VAL A 2 10.10 51.34 -15.92
N GLN A 3 11.38 51.08 -15.69
CA GLN A 3 11.91 49.77 -15.34
C GLN A 3 11.53 49.48 -13.88
N SER A 4 10.54 48.63 -13.66
CA SER A 4 10.32 48.00 -12.36
C SER A 4 11.34 46.88 -12.18
N GLY A 5 12.49 47.20 -11.55
CA GLY A 5 13.44 46.19 -11.10
C GLY A 5 12.84 45.43 -9.91
N ALA A 6 12.34 44.22 -10.16
CA ALA A 6 12.02 43.29 -9.08
C ALA A 6 13.31 42.95 -8.33
N ALA A 7 13.44 43.41 -7.09
CA ALA A 7 14.53 43.05 -6.21
C ALA A 7 14.60 41.52 -6.08
N LYS A 8 15.78 40.92 -6.31
CA LYS A 8 16.00 39.50 -6.03
C LYS A 8 15.62 39.24 -4.56
N PRO A 9 14.82 38.20 -4.25
CA PRO A 9 14.47 37.91 -2.87
C PRO A 9 15.76 37.70 -2.05
N SER A 10 15.89 38.44 -0.94
CA SER A 10 17.05 38.32 -0.07
C SER A 10 17.08 36.92 0.55
N ARG A 11 18.27 36.32 0.58
CA ARG A 11 18.55 35.04 1.25
C ARG A 11 18.14 35.14 2.73
N GLY A 12 17.59 34.06 3.29
CA GLY A 12 17.16 34.04 4.70
C GLY A 12 18.34 34.28 5.67
N ASP A 13 18.08 35.02 6.75
CA ASP A 13 19.01 35.20 7.85
C ASP A 13 18.90 34.01 8.83
N VAL A 14 19.96 33.21 8.90
CA VAL A 14 20.03 32.00 9.73
C VAL A 14 19.97 32.32 11.23
N ALA A 15 20.54 33.43 11.68
CA ALA A 15 20.54 33.80 13.10
C ALA A 15 19.14 34.25 13.53
N ALA A 16 18.48 35.08 12.72
CA ALA A 16 17.08 35.42 12.93
C ALA A 16 16.17 34.18 12.85
N GLY A 17 16.49 33.26 11.93
CA GLY A 17 15.76 32.00 11.76
C GLY A 17 15.84 31.10 12.99
N LYS A 18 17.00 31.03 13.64
CA LYS A 18 17.18 30.33 14.91
C LYS A 18 16.30 30.91 16.01
N ALA A 19 16.19 32.23 16.12
CA ALA A 19 15.34 32.87 17.11
C ALA A 19 13.84 32.56 16.90
N VAL A 20 13.38 32.51 15.64
CA VAL A 20 12.03 32.04 15.30
C VAL A 20 11.85 30.56 15.67
N ALA A 21 12.84 29.72 15.34
CA ALA A 21 12.80 28.29 15.69
C ALA A 21 12.72 28.06 17.21
N GLU A 22 13.48 28.82 18.01
CA GLU A 22 13.44 28.76 19.48
C GLU A 22 12.08 29.11 20.07
N ARG A 23 11.43 30.13 19.51
CA ARG A 23 10.14 30.63 19.97
C ARG A 23 8.98 29.72 19.55
N ASP A 24 8.94 29.33 18.28
CA ASP A 24 7.73 28.78 17.65
C ASP A 24 7.85 27.30 17.25
N CYS A 25 9.06 26.77 17.00
CA CYS A 25 9.24 25.44 16.38
C CYS A 25 9.84 24.39 17.32
N ARG A 26 10.69 24.81 18.26
CA ARG A 26 11.55 23.95 19.10
C ARG A 26 10.78 22.89 19.86
N SER A 27 9.60 23.21 20.38
CA SER A 27 8.80 22.31 21.23
C SER A 27 8.43 21.01 20.51
N CYS A 28 8.24 21.06 19.19
CA CYS A 28 7.90 19.91 18.37
C CYS A 28 9.08 19.44 17.52
N HIS A 29 9.82 20.34 16.87
CA HIS A 29 10.84 19.96 15.90
C HIS A 29 12.25 19.87 16.47
N GLY A 30 12.47 20.36 17.70
CA GLY A 30 13.82 20.56 18.22
C GLY A 30 14.57 21.68 17.49
N LEU A 31 15.66 22.15 18.10
CA LEU A 31 16.57 23.09 17.43
C LEU A 31 17.52 22.39 16.45
N ASP A 32 17.73 21.08 16.66
CA ASP A 32 18.45 20.19 15.76
C ASP A 32 17.58 19.70 14.59
N GLY A 33 16.28 20.04 14.58
CA GLY A 33 15.34 19.68 13.52
C GLY A 33 15.02 18.19 13.44
N LYS A 34 15.28 17.41 14.51
CA LYS A 34 15.03 15.96 14.55
C LYS A 34 13.57 15.59 14.84
N GLY A 35 12.73 16.51 15.28
CA GLY A 35 11.40 16.13 15.75
C GLY A 35 11.45 15.48 17.15
N ALA A 36 10.49 15.83 17.98
CA ALA A 36 10.45 15.43 19.39
C ALA A 36 9.71 14.10 19.62
N ALA A 37 8.95 13.61 18.64
CA ALA A 37 8.13 12.42 18.73
C ALA A 37 7.89 11.78 17.35
N PRO A 38 7.45 10.51 17.29
CA PRO A 38 7.03 9.90 16.02
C PRO A 38 5.96 10.71 15.31
N ALA A 39 5.93 10.64 13.98
CA ALA A 39 5.09 11.44 13.10
C ALA A 39 5.40 12.96 13.05
N ILE A 40 6.35 13.45 13.85
CA ILE A 40 6.89 14.81 13.68
C ILE A 40 8.05 14.77 12.68
N PRO A 41 7.96 15.51 11.55
CA PRO A 41 8.98 15.42 10.52
C PRO A 41 10.30 16.02 10.94
N HIS A 42 11.38 15.42 10.43
CA HIS A 42 12.71 16.02 10.43
C HIS A 42 12.74 17.20 9.47
N LEU A 43 13.16 18.35 9.99
CA LEU A 43 13.34 19.59 9.23
C LEU A 43 14.80 19.83 8.85
N ALA A 44 15.75 19.24 9.59
CA ALA A 44 17.18 19.42 9.37
C ALA A 44 17.61 18.95 7.97
N ALA A 45 18.46 19.72 7.30
CA ALA A 45 18.98 19.48 5.94
C ALA A 45 17.90 19.33 4.84
N GLN A 46 16.65 19.65 5.15
CA GLN A 46 15.57 19.63 4.18
C GLN A 46 15.74 20.76 3.17
N ARG A 47 15.17 20.62 1.96
CA ARG A 47 15.26 21.66 0.94
C ARG A 47 14.56 22.93 1.42
N GLU A 48 15.29 24.05 1.46
CA GLU A 48 14.76 25.36 1.88
C GLU A 48 13.48 25.73 1.10
N ARG A 49 13.47 25.49 -0.23
CA ARG A 49 12.30 25.72 -1.08
C ARG A 49 11.09 24.88 -0.71
N TYR A 50 11.29 23.62 -0.34
CA TYR A 50 10.21 22.77 0.13
C TYR A 50 9.69 23.26 1.48
N LEU A 51 10.56 23.69 2.39
CA LEU A 51 10.14 24.25 3.69
C LEU A 51 9.30 25.52 3.50
N LEU A 52 9.70 26.42 2.60
CA LEU A 52 8.93 27.61 2.23
C LEU A 52 7.55 27.25 1.68
N MET A 53 7.49 26.31 0.72
CA MET A 53 6.23 25.85 0.13
C MET A 53 5.32 25.23 1.19
N ALA A 54 5.86 24.36 2.05
CA ALA A 54 5.11 23.71 3.10
C ALA A 54 4.50 24.72 4.09
N LEU A 55 5.25 25.73 4.51
CA LEU A 55 4.75 26.79 5.40
C LEU A 55 3.62 27.60 4.74
N ALA A 56 3.73 27.90 3.44
CA ALA A 56 2.67 28.55 2.67
C ALA A 56 1.41 27.66 2.57
N GLU A 57 1.57 26.37 2.26
CA GLU A 57 0.46 25.41 2.18
C GLU A 57 -0.29 25.26 3.53
N TYR A 58 0.43 25.30 4.65
CA TYR A 58 -0.18 25.31 5.98
C TYR A 58 -1.00 26.58 6.21
N LYS A 59 -0.46 27.76 5.87
CA LYS A 59 -1.13 29.06 5.99
C LYS A 59 -2.42 29.13 5.15
N GLU A 60 -2.36 28.58 3.94
CA GLU A 60 -3.48 28.49 2.99
C GLU A 60 -4.43 27.31 3.24
N ASN A 61 -4.13 26.46 4.24
CA ASN A 61 -4.89 25.26 4.58
C ASN A 61 -4.93 24.16 3.49
N LYS A 62 -4.10 24.26 2.44
CA LYS A 62 -3.87 23.18 1.44
C LYS A 62 -3.20 21.95 2.06
N ARG A 63 -2.51 22.17 3.17
CA ARG A 63 -1.94 21.13 4.04
C ARG A 63 -2.62 21.20 5.42
N PRO A 64 -3.70 20.44 5.66
CA PRO A 64 -4.50 20.61 6.87
C PRO A 64 -3.74 20.22 8.14
N HIS A 65 -3.58 21.17 9.06
CA HIS A 65 -3.15 20.94 10.45
C HIS A 65 -3.43 22.21 11.27
N ALA A 66 -4.40 22.18 12.19
CA ALA A 66 -4.89 23.38 12.88
C ALA A 66 -3.77 24.19 13.56
N ALA A 67 -2.95 23.53 14.39
CA ALA A 67 -1.87 24.21 15.12
C ALA A 67 -0.82 24.85 14.18
N LEU A 68 -0.46 24.19 13.07
CA LEU A 68 0.53 24.72 12.12
C LEU A 68 -0.07 25.83 11.26
N ARG A 69 -1.36 25.76 10.92
CA ARG A 69 -2.06 26.86 10.24
C ARG A 69 -2.09 28.10 11.12
N ASP A 70 -2.41 27.96 12.40
CA ASP A 70 -2.48 29.11 13.30
C ASP A 70 -1.08 29.70 13.51
N LEU A 71 -0.06 28.87 13.76
CA LEU A 71 1.34 29.29 13.84
C LEU A 71 1.79 30.06 12.57
N THR A 72 1.54 29.50 11.39
CA THR A 72 2.00 30.10 10.11
C THR A 72 1.27 31.39 9.74
N LYS A 73 0.08 31.64 10.26
CA LYS A 73 -0.61 32.94 10.11
C LYS A 73 0.09 34.07 10.87
N HIS A 74 0.80 33.74 11.96
CA HIS A 74 1.53 34.71 12.76
C HIS A 74 2.97 34.96 12.29
N LEU A 75 3.49 34.14 11.38
CA LEU A 75 4.80 34.34 10.78
C LEU A 75 4.77 35.45 9.72
N THR A 76 5.73 36.37 9.80
CA THR A 76 6.01 37.32 8.72
C THR A 76 6.73 36.63 7.56
N ASP A 77 6.73 37.24 6.37
CA ASP A 77 7.48 36.73 5.21
C ASP A 77 9.00 36.66 5.48
N ALA A 78 9.51 37.52 6.37
CA ALA A 78 10.89 37.44 6.84
C ALA A 78 11.09 36.24 7.76
N ASP A 79 10.20 36.02 8.74
CA ASP A 79 10.28 34.85 9.64
C ASP A 79 10.22 33.54 8.86
N THR A 80 9.28 33.42 7.90
CA THR A 80 9.14 32.24 7.04
C THR A 80 10.42 31.94 6.26
N ARG A 81 11.07 32.96 5.69
CA ARG A 81 12.35 32.78 4.99
C ARG A 81 13.49 32.42 5.91
N ASN A 82 13.57 33.09 7.05
CA ASN A 82 14.65 32.91 8.01
C ASN A 82 14.61 31.52 8.64
N VAL A 83 13.43 31.06 9.09
CA VAL A 83 13.28 29.73 9.73
C VAL A 83 13.49 28.59 8.74
N ALA A 84 13.09 28.76 7.47
CA ALA A 84 13.36 27.81 6.40
C ALA A 84 14.88 27.70 6.13
N ALA A 85 15.57 28.84 6.04
CA ALA A 85 17.02 28.88 5.87
C ALA A 85 17.77 28.25 7.06
N TYR A 86 17.31 28.49 8.29
CA TYR A 86 17.89 27.90 9.50
C TYR A 86 17.85 26.37 9.46
N TYR A 87 16.67 25.76 9.32
CA TYR A 87 16.54 24.30 9.33
C TYR A 87 17.20 23.63 8.12
N ALA A 88 17.13 24.26 6.93
CA ALA A 88 17.81 23.77 5.74
C ALA A 88 19.35 23.76 5.87
N GLY A 89 19.90 24.69 6.66
CA GLY A 89 21.34 24.77 6.94
C GLY A 89 21.86 23.82 8.01
N LEU A 90 20.98 23.13 8.75
CA LEU A 90 21.40 22.15 9.75
C LEU A 90 21.97 20.88 9.10
N PRO A 91 22.87 20.16 9.77
CA PRO A 91 23.33 18.86 9.29
C PRO A 91 22.17 17.85 9.22
N PRO A 92 22.19 16.88 8.28
CA PRO A 92 21.18 15.85 8.22
C PRO A 92 21.06 15.09 9.55
N VAL A 93 19.83 14.73 9.92
CA VAL A 93 19.60 13.92 11.11
C VAL A 93 20.30 12.57 10.91
N LYS A 94 21.25 12.25 11.79
CA LYS A 94 21.89 10.93 11.82
C LYS A 94 20.90 9.93 12.39
N ASN A 95 19.99 9.45 11.56
CA ASN A 95 19.12 8.36 11.94
C ASN A 95 19.91 7.06 11.98
N GLY A 96 19.85 6.40 13.13
CA GLY A 96 20.59 5.18 13.36
C GLY A 96 19.98 3.96 12.67
N GLY A 97 18.78 4.04 12.06
CA GLY A 97 18.09 2.90 11.41
C GLY A 97 17.87 1.66 12.30
N LYS A 98 18.36 1.67 13.54
CA LYS A 98 18.49 0.51 14.41
C LYS A 98 17.09 0.07 14.83
N GLY A 99 16.69 -1.11 14.35
CA GLY A 99 15.41 -1.73 14.68
C GLY A 99 14.26 -1.44 13.71
N ILE A 100 14.48 -0.70 12.61
CA ILE A 100 13.46 -0.55 11.56
C ILE A 100 13.53 -1.78 10.64
N ASP A 101 12.46 -2.59 10.65
CA ASP A 101 12.30 -3.66 9.67
C ASP A 101 11.95 -3.07 8.29
N ALA A 102 12.97 -3.01 7.44
CA ALA A 102 12.87 -2.57 6.04
C ALA A 102 12.61 -3.73 5.07
N SER A 103 12.30 -4.93 5.56
CA SER A 103 11.94 -6.07 4.72
C SER A 103 10.72 -5.73 3.84
N PRO A 104 10.53 -6.38 2.69
CA PRO A 104 9.31 -6.21 1.92
C PRO A 104 8.05 -6.66 2.69
N ALA A 105 6.89 -6.04 2.41
CA ALA A 105 5.62 -6.41 3.06
C ALA A 105 5.26 -7.89 2.94
N HIS A 106 5.56 -8.52 1.79
CA HIS A 106 5.27 -9.94 1.58
C HIS A 106 6.13 -10.83 2.50
N GLU A 107 7.38 -10.47 2.79
CA GLU A 107 8.22 -11.21 3.74
C GLU A 107 7.70 -11.07 5.18
N ARG A 108 7.21 -9.90 5.57
CA ARG A 108 6.53 -9.74 6.87
C ARG A 108 5.26 -10.59 6.96
N GLY A 109 4.53 -10.73 5.84
CA GLY A 109 3.35 -11.59 5.73
C GLY A 109 3.66 -13.09 5.92
N LYS A 110 4.87 -13.54 5.56
CA LYS A 110 5.29 -14.94 5.68
C LYS A 110 5.21 -15.47 7.11
N ALA A 111 5.66 -14.69 8.09
CA ALA A 111 5.62 -15.10 9.50
C ALA A 111 4.18 -15.25 10.01
N LEU A 112 3.28 -14.34 9.60
CA LEU A 112 1.86 -14.41 9.92
C LEU A 112 1.21 -15.63 9.24
N ALA A 113 1.56 -15.89 7.97
CA ALA A 113 1.03 -17.01 7.21
C ALA A 113 1.45 -18.35 7.82
N ALA A 114 2.72 -18.50 8.22
CA ALA A 114 3.21 -19.68 8.92
C ALA A 114 2.45 -19.92 10.25
N LYS A 115 2.18 -18.84 11.00
CA LYS A 115 1.51 -18.93 12.31
C LYS A 115 0.03 -19.29 12.21
N TYR A 116 -0.70 -18.71 11.24
CA TYR A 116 -2.16 -18.75 11.23
C TYR A 116 -2.78 -19.50 10.04
N CYS A 117 -2.08 -19.60 8.91
CA CYS A 117 -2.67 -20.03 7.64
C CYS A 117 -2.14 -21.39 7.17
N ALA A 118 -0.86 -21.66 7.38
CA ALA A 118 -0.11 -22.77 6.78
C ALA A 118 -0.72 -24.15 7.07
N LYS A 119 -1.29 -24.34 8.26
CA LYS A 119 -1.94 -25.60 8.66
C LYS A 119 -3.05 -26.05 7.71
N CYS A 120 -3.75 -25.12 7.07
CA CYS A 120 -4.85 -25.42 6.15
C CYS A 120 -4.48 -25.10 4.70
N HIS A 121 -3.87 -23.94 4.46
CA HIS A 121 -3.59 -23.44 3.12
C HIS A 121 -2.24 -23.90 2.56
N GLY A 122 -1.37 -24.53 3.35
CA GLY A 122 0.01 -24.83 2.98
C GLY A 122 0.96 -23.67 3.28
N ASP A 123 2.25 -23.96 3.44
CA ASP A 123 3.28 -22.97 3.83
C ASP A 123 3.40 -21.81 2.83
N ASP A 124 3.21 -22.12 1.55
CA ASP A 124 3.22 -21.18 0.41
C ASP A 124 1.80 -20.90 -0.13
N GLY A 125 0.75 -21.35 0.57
CA GLY A 125 -0.63 -21.20 0.10
C GLY A 125 -1.04 -22.19 -0.99
N ASN A 126 -0.22 -23.20 -1.32
CA ASN A 126 -0.63 -24.33 -2.15
C ASN A 126 -1.24 -25.44 -1.27
N THR A 127 -2.57 -25.42 -1.12
CA THR A 127 -3.24 -26.35 -0.19
C THR A 127 -3.27 -27.79 -0.71
N LYS A 128 -3.09 -28.73 0.21
CA LYS A 128 -3.29 -30.16 -0.02
C LYS A 128 -4.61 -30.67 0.58
N THR A 129 -5.39 -29.81 1.23
CA THR A 129 -6.56 -30.19 2.03
C THR A 129 -7.87 -30.02 1.24
N PRO A 130 -8.63 -31.10 0.97
CA PRO A 130 -9.93 -31.02 0.30
C PRO A 130 -10.91 -30.01 0.88
N GLY A 131 -11.53 -29.20 0.01
CA GLY A 131 -12.46 -28.14 0.37
C GLY A 131 -11.78 -26.83 0.81
N THR A 132 -10.45 -26.81 0.95
CA THR A 132 -9.67 -25.61 1.27
C THR A 132 -9.16 -24.97 -0.02
N PRO A 133 -9.20 -23.63 -0.18
CA PRO A 133 -8.66 -22.97 -1.35
C PRO A 133 -7.14 -22.80 -1.29
N SER A 134 -6.49 -22.92 -2.45
CA SER A 134 -5.14 -22.40 -2.69
C SER A 134 -5.18 -20.87 -2.75
N LEU A 135 -4.21 -20.25 -2.08
CA LEU A 135 -4.02 -18.80 -2.02
C LEU A 135 -2.82 -18.34 -2.87
N ALA A 136 -1.88 -19.26 -3.14
CA ALA A 136 -0.67 -18.98 -3.89
C ALA A 136 -0.97 -18.33 -5.24
N GLY A 137 -0.25 -17.27 -5.58
CA GLY A 137 -0.33 -16.59 -6.87
C GLY A 137 -1.68 -15.93 -7.18
N GLN A 138 -2.59 -15.84 -6.20
CA GLN A 138 -3.88 -15.21 -6.42
C GLN A 138 -3.75 -13.68 -6.50
N GLN A 139 -4.71 -13.02 -7.14
CA GLN A 139 -4.73 -11.57 -7.29
C GLN A 139 -4.64 -10.85 -5.92
N PRO A 140 -3.71 -9.90 -5.74
CA PRO A 140 -3.48 -9.27 -4.44
C PRO A 140 -4.69 -8.44 -3.99
N HIS A 141 -5.35 -7.72 -4.89
CA HIS A 141 -6.55 -6.94 -4.54
C HIS A 141 -7.71 -7.86 -4.13
N TYR A 142 -7.94 -8.96 -4.86
CA TYR A 142 -8.91 -9.97 -4.46
C TYR A 142 -8.60 -10.58 -3.08
N LEU A 143 -7.34 -10.95 -2.81
CA LEU A 143 -6.96 -11.51 -1.51
C LEU A 143 -7.18 -10.53 -0.36
N ILE A 144 -6.82 -9.25 -0.56
CA ILE A 144 -7.07 -8.20 0.44
C ILE A 144 -8.57 -8.09 0.72
N ALA A 145 -9.39 -7.99 -0.32
CA ALA A 145 -10.85 -7.88 -0.17
C ALA A 145 -11.42 -9.13 0.53
N ALA A 146 -11.08 -10.32 0.05
CA ALA A 146 -11.55 -11.59 0.61
C ALA A 146 -11.21 -11.76 2.10
N ILE A 147 -9.96 -11.45 2.48
CA ILE A 147 -9.51 -11.53 3.87
C ILE A 147 -10.26 -10.51 4.75
N GLN A 148 -10.50 -9.30 4.24
CA GLN A 148 -11.28 -8.28 4.94
C GLN A 148 -12.75 -8.70 5.11
N GLU A 149 -13.38 -9.28 4.10
CA GLU A 149 -14.74 -9.83 4.19
C GLU A 149 -14.83 -10.93 5.25
N TYR A 150 -13.84 -11.83 5.34
CA TYR A 150 -13.78 -12.85 6.39
C TYR A 150 -13.58 -12.24 7.79
N HIS A 151 -12.69 -11.25 7.89
CA HIS A 151 -12.43 -10.53 9.14
C HIS A 151 -13.68 -9.81 9.66
N GLN A 152 -14.48 -9.21 8.76
CA GLN A 152 -15.72 -8.50 9.08
C GLN A 152 -16.92 -9.44 9.24
N GLY A 153 -16.82 -10.67 8.74
CA GLY A 153 -17.89 -11.67 8.78
C GLY A 153 -18.90 -11.56 7.63
N GLU A 154 -18.59 -10.78 6.60
CA GLU A 154 -19.38 -10.64 5.38
C GLU A 154 -19.28 -11.89 4.50
N ARG A 155 -18.14 -12.60 4.58
CA ARG A 155 -17.92 -13.88 3.90
C ARG A 155 -17.96 -15.03 4.91
N GLY A 156 -18.97 -15.89 4.77
CA GLY A 156 -19.26 -16.95 5.74
C GLY A 156 -18.33 -18.16 5.67
N THR A 157 -17.40 -18.26 6.61
CA THR A 157 -16.91 -19.52 7.21
C THR A 157 -16.50 -19.24 8.66
N GLY A 158 -17.10 -19.92 9.64
CA GLY A 158 -16.81 -19.68 11.07
C GLY A 158 -15.32 -19.79 11.40
N THR A 159 -14.62 -20.72 10.76
CA THR A 159 -13.18 -20.92 10.90
C THR A 159 -12.36 -19.71 10.46
N MET A 160 -12.53 -19.20 9.23
CA MET A 160 -11.71 -18.06 8.77
C MET A 160 -11.96 -16.79 9.57
N LYS A 161 -13.21 -16.52 9.98
CA LYS A 161 -13.51 -15.39 10.86
C LYS A 161 -12.76 -15.49 12.18
N PHE A 162 -12.69 -16.70 12.75
CA PHE A 162 -11.94 -16.95 13.98
C PHE A 162 -10.42 -16.76 13.78
N VAL A 163 -9.85 -17.32 12.70
CA VAL A 163 -8.41 -17.21 12.42
C VAL A 163 -7.98 -15.75 12.18
N MET A 164 -8.82 -14.93 11.55
CA MET A 164 -8.52 -13.53 11.28
C MET A 164 -8.78 -12.61 12.48
N ARG A 165 -9.36 -13.10 13.57
CA ARG A 165 -9.73 -12.27 14.71
C ARG A 165 -8.50 -11.63 15.35
N GLY A 166 -8.53 -10.31 15.50
CA GLY A 166 -7.46 -9.56 16.15
C GLY A 166 -6.30 -9.16 15.22
N SER A 167 -6.35 -9.53 13.94
CA SER A 167 -5.42 -9.02 12.95
C SER A 167 -5.74 -7.57 12.58
N THR A 168 -4.71 -6.76 12.44
CA THR A 168 -4.80 -5.38 11.93
C THR A 168 -4.93 -5.36 10.41
N LYS A 169 -5.47 -4.28 9.84
CA LYS A 169 -5.55 -4.10 8.39
C LYS A 169 -4.18 -4.23 7.70
N LEU A 170 -3.11 -3.78 8.35
CA LEU A 170 -1.75 -3.91 7.85
C LEU A 170 -1.33 -5.38 7.73
N GLU A 171 -1.57 -6.18 8.77
CA GLU A 171 -1.27 -7.63 8.78
C GLU A 171 -2.09 -8.38 7.73
N LEU A 172 -3.38 -8.05 7.56
CA LEU A 172 -4.23 -8.64 6.53
C LEU A 172 -3.69 -8.37 5.11
N GLU A 173 -3.23 -7.15 4.86
CA GLU A 173 -2.63 -6.78 3.57
C GLU A 173 -1.24 -7.44 3.37
N GLN A 174 -0.43 -7.57 4.42
CA GLN A 174 0.85 -8.30 4.36
C GLN A 174 0.65 -9.78 4.03
N LEU A 175 -0.33 -10.43 4.66
CA LEU A 175 -0.74 -11.81 4.35
C LEU A 175 -1.17 -11.97 2.89
N ALA A 176 -2.01 -11.04 2.39
CA ALA A 176 -2.47 -11.06 1.02
C ALA A 176 -1.30 -10.92 0.03
N LEU A 177 -0.37 -9.99 0.28
CA LEU A 177 0.83 -9.80 -0.54
C LEU A 177 1.77 -10.99 -0.50
N PHE A 178 1.90 -11.66 0.66
CA PHE A 178 2.67 -12.90 0.79
C PHE A 178 2.12 -13.99 -0.13
N PHE A 179 0.83 -14.32 -0.02
CA PHE A 179 0.25 -15.38 -0.85
C PHE A 179 0.21 -15.03 -2.34
N ALA A 180 -0.06 -13.76 -2.68
CA ALA A 180 -0.02 -13.28 -4.05
C ALA A 180 1.37 -13.42 -4.70
N SER A 181 2.46 -13.35 -3.93
CA SER A 181 3.82 -13.51 -4.45
C SER A 181 4.28 -14.96 -4.61
N GLN A 182 3.48 -15.94 -4.17
CA GLN A 182 3.86 -17.36 -4.26
C GLN A 182 3.58 -17.93 -5.64
N THR A 183 4.34 -18.96 -6.02
CA THR A 183 4.11 -19.68 -7.28
C THR A 183 2.94 -20.66 -7.10
N PRO A 184 1.86 -20.54 -7.88
CA PRO A 184 0.73 -21.44 -7.75
C PRO A 184 1.02 -22.80 -8.38
N VAL A 185 0.57 -23.84 -7.70
CA VAL A 185 0.62 -25.23 -8.16
C VAL A 185 -0.81 -25.75 -8.32
N SER A 186 -1.06 -26.48 -9.43
CA SER A 186 -2.36 -27.10 -9.63
C SER A 186 -2.58 -28.19 -8.60
N ARG A 187 -3.78 -28.23 -8.01
CA ARG A 187 -4.17 -29.29 -7.08
C ARG A 187 -4.43 -30.64 -7.77
N GLY A 188 -4.55 -30.65 -9.11
CA GLY A 188 -5.01 -31.81 -9.87
C GLY A 188 -6.51 -32.12 -9.64
N PRO A 189 -7.08 -33.04 -10.43
CA PRO A 189 -8.52 -33.29 -10.40
C PRO A 189 -8.91 -34.05 -9.12
N ALA A 190 -9.89 -33.51 -8.40
CA ALA A 190 -10.48 -34.13 -7.22
C ALA A 190 -12.00 -33.88 -7.19
N ARG A 191 -12.69 -34.15 -8.31
CA ARG A 191 -14.16 -34.22 -8.37
C ARG A 191 -14.64 -34.91 -9.64
N ALA A 192 -15.79 -35.59 -9.57
CA ALA A 192 -16.49 -36.10 -10.74
C ALA A 192 -16.91 -34.93 -11.63
N GLY A 193 -16.70 -35.03 -12.94
CA GLY A 193 -17.03 -34.00 -13.93
C GLY A 193 -16.23 -34.20 -15.22
N ASP A 194 -16.79 -33.76 -16.34
CA ASP A 194 -16.17 -33.84 -17.67
C ASP A 194 -15.68 -32.45 -18.09
N ALA A 195 -14.36 -32.27 -18.11
CA ALA A 195 -13.73 -30.99 -18.46
C ALA A 195 -14.07 -30.55 -19.89
N ALA A 196 -14.25 -31.47 -20.83
CA ALA A 196 -14.61 -31.15 -22.22
C ALA A 196 -16.06 -30.62 -22.30
N LYS A 197 -16.97 -31.13 -21.46
CA LYS A 197 -18.32 -30.56 -21.32
C LYS A 197 -18.31 -29.25 -20.52
N GLY A 198 -17.34 -29.08 -19.63
CA GLY A 198 -17.19 -27.90 -18.78
C GLY A 198 -16.67 -26.67 -19.51
N GLU A 199 -15.82 -26.85 -20.51
CA GLU A 199 -15.24 -25.77 -21.31
C GLU A 199 -16.31 -24.85 -21.94
N PRO A 200 -17.28 -25.35 -22.73
CA PRO A 200 -18.31 -24.48 -23.33
C PRO A 200 -19.22 -23.82 -22.28
N LEU A 201 -19.50 -24.51 -21.17
CA LEU A 201 -20.27 -23.94 -20.05
C LEU A 201 -19.52 -22.81 -19.33
N SER A 202 -18.18 -22.84 -19.37
CA SER A 202 -17.31 -21.88 -18.71
C SER A 202 -17.09 -20.60 -19.52
N ALA A 203 -17.54 -20.54 -20.79
CA ALA A 203 -17.33 -19.40 -21.67
C ALA A 203 -17.82 -18.07 -21.07
N VAL A 204 -18.98 -18.09 -20.41
CA VAL A 204 -19.54 -16.90 -19.75
C VAL A 204 -18.71 -16.44 -18.53
N CYS A 205 -18.11 -17.39 -17.82
CA CYS A 205 -17.24 -17.10 -16.67
C CYS A 205 -15.90 -16.51 -17.12
N GLY A 206 -15.41 -16.94 -18.29
CA GLY A 206 -14.14 -16.51 -18.85
C GLY A 206 -14.05 -15.03 -19.20
N GLY A 207 -15.19 -14.34 -19.36
CA GLY A 207 -15.21 -12.89 -19.59
C GLY A 207 -14.59 -12.07 -18.45
N CYS A 208 -14.67 -12.57 -17.20
CA CYS A 208 -14.03 -11.93 -16.05
C CYS A 208 -12.86 -12.76 -15.50
N HIS A 209 -13.05 -14.07 -15.37
CA HIS A 209 -12.03 -14.96 -14.78
C HIS A 209 -10.94 -15.37 -15.77
N GLY A 210 -11.03 -14.96 -17.03
CA GLY A 210 -10.19 -15.40 -18.13
C GLY A 210 -10.63 -16.74 -18.70
N ALA A 211 -10.47 -16.95 -20.02
CA ALA A 211 -10.92 -18.17 -20.70
C ALA A 211 -10.37 -19.46 -20.06
N ARG A 212 -9.13 -19.43 -19.55
CA ARG A 212 -8.50 -20.54 -18.83
C ARG A 212 -8.49 -20.37 -17.31
N GLY A 213 -9.29 -19.45 -16.76
CA GLY A 213 -9.37 -19.19 -15.33
C GLY A 213 -8.18 -18.42 -14.77
N VAL A 214 -7.39 -17.75 -15.61
CA VAL A 214 -6.35 -16.80 -15.19
C VAL A 214 -6.90 -15.40 -15.46
N SER A 215 -7.29 -14.70 -14.40
CA SER A 215 -7.86 -13.36 -14.55
C SER A 215 -6.77 -12.33 -14.74
N ALA A 216 -7.00 -11.37 -15.65
CA ALA A 216 -6.16 -10.19 -15.83
C ALA A 216 -6.59 -9.00 -14.94
N ASP A 217 -7.76 -9.09 -14.30
CA ASP A 217 -8.28 -8.05 -13.42
C ASP A 217 -7.89 -8.34 -11.96
N ALA A 218 -7.30 -7.36 -11.27
CA ALA A 218 -6.77 -7.57 -9.93
C ALA A 218 -7.87 -7.83 -8.87
N ALA A 219 -9.10 -7.36 -9.09
CA ALA A 219 -10.21 -7.60 -8.17
C ALA A 219 -10.90 -8.95 -8.42
N THR A 220 -10.67 -9.56 -9.58
CA THR A 220 -11.31 -10.80 -10.01
C THR A 220 -10.40 -12.00 -9.74
N PRO A 221 -10.87 -13.03 -9.01
CA PRO A 221 -10.00 -14.15 -8.68
C PRO A 221 -9.71 -15.04 -9.89
N SER A 222 -8.48 -15.54 -9.96
CA SER A 222 -8.12 -16.67 -10.81
C SER A 222 -8.73 -17.97 -10.27
N LEU A 223 -9.27 -18.79 -11.17
CA LEU A 223 -9.92 -20.09 -10.90
C LEU A 223 -9.05 -21.28 -11.33
N ALA A 224 -8.08 -21.06 -12.21
CA ALA A 224 -7.21 -22.10 -12.78
C ALA A 224 -6.50 -22.90 -11.68
N GLY A 225 -6.56 -24.23 -11.76
CA GLY A 225 -5.84 -25.12 -10.84
C GLY A 225 -6.32 -25.11 -9.38
N GLN A 226 -7.42 -24.41 -9.08
CA GLN A 226 -7.98 -24.29 -7.74
C GLN A 226 -8.60 -25.63 -7.26
N ASP A 227 -8.72 -25.80 -5.95
CA ASP A 227 -9.37 -26.98 -5.38
C ASP A 227 -10.81 -27.14 -5.91
N PRO A 228 -11.14 -28.29 -6.52
CA PRO A 228 -12.46 -28.50 -7.10
C PRO A 228 -13.56 -28.59 -6.05
N GLN A 229 -13.30 -29.10 -4.83
CA GLN A 229 -14.32 -29.10 -3.78
C GLN A 229 -14.65 -27.68 -3.31
N TYR A 230 -13.63 -26.83 -3.17
CA TYR A 230 -13.78 -25.41 -2.89
C TYR A 230 -14.53 -24.68 -4.02
N LEU A 231 -14.17 -24.89 -5.29
CA LEU A 231 -14.86 -24.26 -6.42
C LEU A 231 -16.34 -24.64 -6.44
N PHE A 232 -16.66 -25.93 -6.30
CA PHE A 232 -18.04 -26.40 -6.26
C PHE A 232 -18.83 -25.74 -5.12
N ARG A 233 -18.27 -25.76 -3.89
CA ARG A 233 -18.92 -25.13 -2.72
C ARG A 233 -19.07 -23.62 -2.91
N SER A 234 -18.09 -22.96 -3.51
CA SER A 234 -18.11 -21.52 -3.77
C SER A 234 -19.19 -21.13 -4.79
N ILE A 235 -19.29 -21.86 -5.90
CA ILE A 235 -20.33 -21.65 -6.93
C ILE A 235 -21.72 -21.84 -6.31
N LYS A 236 -21.92 -22.89 -5.49
CA LYS A 236 -23.17 -23.08 -4.75
C LYS A 236 -23.43 -21.96 -3.75
N ALA A 237 -22.41 -21.51 -3.00
CA ALA A 237 -22.56 -20.45 -2.03
C ALA A 237 -23.00 -19.13 -2.67
N TYR A 238 -22.51 -18.80 -3.87
CA TYR A 238 -22.96 -17.61 -4.60
C TYR A 238 -24.45 -17.64 -4.97
N ARG A 239 -25.12 -18.79 -4.94
CA ARG A 239 -26.57 -18.87 -5.17
C ARG A 239 -27.39 -18.43 -3.95
N THR A 240 -26.82 -18.46 -2.75
CA THR A 240 -27.58 -18.31 -1.49
C THR A 240 -26.88 -17.42 -0.47
N SER A 241 -25.67 -17.77 -0.04
CA SER A 241 -25.01 -17.22 1.14
C SER A 241 -23.89 -16.21 0.85
N ARG A 242 -23.24 -16.30 -0.33
CA ARG A 242 -22.18 -15.38 -0.74
C ARG A 242 -22.76 -14.31 -1.67
N GLN A 243 -22.92 -13.11 -1.13
CA GLN A 243 -23.52 -12.00 -1.88
C GLN A 243 -22.51 -11.38 -2.84
N HIS A 244 -22.78 -11.43 -4.14
CA HIS A 244 -22.06 -10.67 -5.17
C HIS A 244 -22.93 -10.63 -6.43
N TRP A 245 -23.45 -9.44 -6.76
CA TRP A 245 -24.43 -9.27 -7.85
C TRP A 245 -23.93 -9.84 -9.17
N GLY A 246 -22.65 -9.63 -9.49
CA GLY A 246 -22.05 -10.10 -10.74
C GLY A 246 -22.00 -11.63 -10.81
N MET A 247 -21.70 -12.31 -9.71
CA MET A 247 -21.56 -13.77 -9.72
C MET A 247 -22.92 -14.46 -9.66
N GLN A 248 -23.84 -13.93 -8.85
CA GLN A 248 -25.20 -14.46 -8.68
C GLN A 248 -25.93 -14.64 -10.00
N ARG A 249 -25.83 -13.65 -10.89
CA ARG A 249 -26.48 -13.66 -12.21
C ARG A 249 -26.09 -14.88 -13.05
N PHE A 250 -24.84 -15.31 -12.98
CA PHE A 250 -24.32 -16.39 -13.83
C PHE A 250 -24.48 -17.78 -13.20
N VAL A 251 -24.56 -17.89 -11.87
CA VAL A 251 -24.61 -19.21 -11.20
C VAL A 251 -26.03 -19.66 -10.83
N ARG A 252 -27.03 -18.78 -10.86
CA ARG A 252 -28.39 -19.07 -10.33
C ARG A 252 -29.09 -20.22 -11.06
N GLY A 253 -28.86 -20.36 -12.36
CA GLY A 253 -29.49 -21.35 -13.24
C GLY A 253 -28.69 -22.63 -13.46
N LEU A 254 -27.49 -22.77 -12.90
CA LEU A 254 -26.63 -23.94 -13.14
C LEU A 254 -27.14 -25.18 -12.37
N GLY A 255 -27.28 -26.30 -13.07
CA GLY A 255 -27.50 -27.61 -12.48
C GLY A 255 -26.25 -28.14 -11.79
N GLU A 256 -26.38 -29.14 -10.90
CA GLU A 256 -25.19 -29.68 -10.19
C GLU A 256 -24.19 -30.34 -11.15
N ASN A 257 -24.67 -31.06 -12.17
CA ASN A 257 -23.83 -31.64 -13.22
C ASN A 257 -23.06 -30.57 -14.03
N ASP A 258 -23.68 -29.42 -14.30
CA ASP A 258 -23.01 -28.32 -15.00
C ASP A 258 -21.90 -27.73 -14.14
N ILE A 259 -22.16 -27.56 -12.83
CA ILE A 259 -21.16 -27.09 -11.88
C ILE A 259 -19.99 -28.08 -11.81
N ASP A 260 -20.26 -29.38 -11.75
CA ASP A 260 -19.23 -30.42 -11.74
C ASP A 260 -18.35 -30.38 -13.00
N ASN A 261 -18.95 -30.20 -14.19
CA ASN A 261 -18.22 -30.03 -15.44
C ASN A 261 -17.38 -28.74 -15.45
N ILE A 262 -17.95 -27.59 -15.07
CA ILE A 262 -17.23 -26.30 -14.97
C ILE A 262 -16.04 -26.40 -13.99
N VAL A 263 -16.25 -27.05 -12.85
CA VAL A 263 -15.21 -27.29 -11.86
C VAL A 263 -14.10 -28.18 -12.42
N ALA A 264 -14.45 -29.26 -13.13
CA ALA A 264 -13.47 -30.12 -13.78
C ALA A 264 -12.63 -29.37 -14.83
N TYR A 265 -13.28 -28.48 -15.60
CA TYR A 265 -12.59 -27.60 -16.54
C TYR A 265 -11.58 -26.69 -15.82
N TYR A 266 -11.99 -25.87 -14.86
CA TYR A 266 -11.09 -24.90 -14.20
C TYR A 266 -10.00 -25.56 -13.34
N ALA A 267 -10.31 -26.65 -12.63
CA ALA A 267 -9.33 -27.36 -11.79
C ALA A 267 -8.22 -28.02 -12.62
N SER A 268 -8.50 -28.38 -13.89
CA SER A 268 -7.50 -28.93 -14.81
C SER A 268 -6.64 -27.87 -15.52
N GLN A 269 -7.02 -26.59 -15.44
CA GLN A 269 -6.24 -25.52 -16.06
C GLN A 269 -4.90 -25.32 -15.34
N LYS A 270 -3.90 -24.87 -16.10
CA LYS A 270 -2.60 -24.49 -15.57
C LYS A 270 -2.72 -23.14 -14.83
N PRO A 271 -2.49 -23.07 -13.51
CA PRO A 271 -2.51 -21.81 -12.81
C PRO A 271 -1.35 -20.92 -13.23
N GLN A 272 -1.54 -19.62 -13.09
CA GLN A 272 -0.54 -18.60 -13.30
C GLN A 272 -0.65 -17.58 -12.18
N ALA A 273 0.49 -17.11 -11.69
CA ALA A 273 0.52 -16.06 -10.68
C ALA A 273 -0.08 -14.76 -11.25
N ALA A 274 -0.78 -14.02 -10.40
CA ALA A 274 -1.15 -12.63 -10.65
C ALA A 274 0.08 -11.80 -11.04
N ASP A 275 -0.14 -10.74 -11.81
CA ASP A 275 0.92 -9.81 -12.19
C ASP A 275 1.73 -9.32 -10.97
N THR A 276 2.97 -8.94 -11.23
CA THR A 276 4.05 -8.85 -10.23
C THR A 276 3.65 -8.06 -8.98
N VAL A 277 3.52 -8.76 -7.86
CA VAL A 277 3.64 -8.15 -6.52
C VAL A 277 5.01 -7.45 -6.46
N PRO A 278 5.09 -6.17 -6.04
CA PRO A 278 6.37 -5.48 -6.00
C PRO A 278 7.42 -6.28 -5.22
N SER A 279 8.54 -6.53 -5.88
CA SER A 279 9.59 -7.44 -5.40
C SER A 279 10.39 -6.84 -4.25
N SER A 280 10.47 -5.52 -4.15
CA SER A 280 11.16 -4.84 -3.05
C SER A 280 10.66 -3.40 -2.82
N ALA A 281 10.84 -2.91 -1.58
CA ALA A 281 10.60 -1.51 -1.25
C ALA A 281 11.57 -0.56 -1.98
N GLN A 282 12.78 -1.02 -2.27
CA GLN A 282 13.78 -0.26 -3.03
C GLN A 282 13.31 0.03 -4.45
N GLU A 283 12.73 -0.95 -5.14
CA GLU A 283 12.19 -0.78 -6.49
C GLU A 283 11.06 0.25 -6.52
N LEU A 284 10.18 0.21 -5.53
CA LEU A 284 9.11 1.19 -5.36
C LEU A 284 9.68 2.59 -5.10
N ALA A 285 10.67 2.70 -4.21
CA ALA A 285 11.30 3.97 -3.87
C ALA A 285 12.10 4.57 -5.04
N ALA A 286 12.71 3.75 -5.90
CA ALA A 286 13.44 4.23 -7.07
C ALA A 286 12.58 5.12 -7.99
N LYS A 287 11.27 4.83 -8.11
CA LYS A 287 10.33 5.65 -8.89
C LYS A 287 10.09 7.02 -8.25
N CYS A 288 10.09 7.09 -6.92
CA CYS A 288 9.92 8.29 -6.12
C CYS A 288 11.19 9.16 -6.09
N ASN A 289 12.38 8.52 -6.11
CA ASN A 289 13.67 9.20 -6.02
C ASN A 289 13.95 10.17 -7.18
N ARG A 290 13.25 10.02 -8.31
CA ARG A 290 13.29 10.98 -9.44
C ARG A 290 12.93 12.41 -9.04
N CYS A 291 12.25 12.59 -7.91
CA CYS A 291 11.94 13.91 -7.36
C CYS A 291 12.46 14.10 -5.93
N HIS A 292 12.33 13.08 -5.07
CA HIS A 292 12.52 13.28 -3.64
C HIS A 292 14.00 13.40 -3.22
N ASP A 293 14.84 12.49 -3.70
CA ASP A 293 16.23 12.34 -3.25
C ASP A 293 17.24 12.44 -4.42
N ASP A 294 16.84 13.12 -5.49
CA ASP A 294 17.73 13.54 -6.59
C ASP A 294 18.35 14.91 -6.27
N GLU A 295 19.66 14.92 -6.00
CA GLU A 295 20.42 16.13 -5.67
C GLU A 295 20.89 16.89 -6.92
N SER A 296 20.73 16.33 -8.13
CA SER A 296 21.13 17.01 -9.37
C SER A 296 20.21 18.19 -9.72
N ASN A 297 18.97 18.20 -9.18
CA ASN A 297 18.00 19.26 -9.40
C ASN A 297 17.78 20.10 -8.12
N PRO A 298 18.54 21.19 -7.91
CA PRO A 298 18.37 22.06 -6.75
C PRO A 298 17.07 22.90 -6.79
N GLN A 299 16.38 22.94 -7.94
CA GLN A 299 15.11 23.66 -8.09
C GLN A 299 13.89 22.82 -7.65
N MET A 300 14.08 21.51 -7.43
CA MET A 300 13.02 20.58 -7.05
C MET A 300 12.37 20.98 -5.72
N VAL A 301 11.05 21.10 -5.71
CA VAL A 301 10.22 21.48 -4.54
C VAL A 301 9.60 20.24 -3.88
N ALA A 302 10.31 19.11 -3.93
CA ALA A 302 9.92 17.88 -3.27
C ALA A 302 10.74 17.69 -1.98
N PRO A 303 10.18 17.11 -0.92
CA PRO A 303 10.94 16.80 0.28
C PRO A 303 11.96 15.71 0.01
N LYS A 304 13.15 15.80 0.63
CA LYS A 304 14.05 14.67 0.85
C LYS A 304 13.38 13.66 1.78
N MET A 305 13.47 12.38 1.45
CA MET A 305 12.77 11.30 2.14
C MET A 305 13.74 10.35 2.84
N ASN A 306 14.98 10.23 2.35
CA ASN A 306 15.98 9.39 2.99
C ASN A 306 16.24 9.85 4.43
N GLY A 307 16.18 8.89 5.35
CA GLY A 307 16.33 9.12 6.77
C GLY A 307 15.22 9.97 7.38
N GLN A 308 14.05 10.10 6.76
CA GLN A 308 12.88 10.77 7.37
C GLN A 308 12.18 9.86 8.40
N ASP A 309 11.44 10.45 9.33
CA ASP A 309 10.63 9.69 10.30
C ASP A 309 9.61 8.79 9.61
N LYS A 310 9.63 7.49 9.96
CA LYS A 310 8.78 6.46 9.33
C LYS A 310 7.29 6.81 9.47
N ASP A 311 6.86 7.17 10.67
CA ASP A 311 5.43 7.37 10.96
C ASP A 311 4.91 8.62 10.25
N TYR A 312 5.75 9.66 10.14
CA TYR A 312 5.45 10.83 9.33
C TYR A 312 5.31 10.47 7.84
N LEU A 313 6.20 9.64 7.29
CA LEU A 313 6.11 9.19 5.91
C LEU A 313 4.82 8.40 5.65
N VAL A 314 4.47 7.46 6.55
CA VAL A 314 3.21 6.69 6.45
C VAL A 314 2.01 7.62 6.50
N MET A 315 1.97 8.55 7.46
CA MET A 315 0.89 9.53 7.60
C MET A 315 0.76 10.39 6.32
N ALA A 316 1.88 10.94 5.83
CA ALA A 316 1.89 11.82 4.67
C ALA A 316 1.45 11.11 3.38
N LEU A 317 1.97 9.91 3.10
CA LEU A 317 1.62 9.13 1.92
C LEU A 317 0.15 8.73 1.93
N ARG A 318 -0.40 8.34 3.09
CA ARG A 318 -1.84 8.07 3.26
C ARG A 318 -2.67 9.33 3.06
N ALA A 319 -2.25 10.47 3.60
CA ALA A 319 -2.97 11.73 3.42
C ALA A 319 -3.06 12.14 1.94
N TYR A 320 -1.99 11.96 1.15
CA TYR A 320 -2.05 12.19 -0.29
C TYR A 320 -2.94 11.17 -1.01
N ARG A 321 -2.82 9.89 -0.66
CA ARG A 321 -3.63 8.80 -1.28
C ARG A 321 -5.13 9.04 -1.05
N ASP A 322 -5.47 9.42 0.17
CA ASP A 322 -6.85 9.60 0.63
C ASP A 322 -7.37 11.03 0.35
N ASP A 323 -6.62 11.83 -0.42
CA ASP A 323 -6.96 13.22 -0.81
C ASP A 323 -7.21 14.17 0.37
N LYS A 324 -6.57 13.90 1.51
CA LYS A 324 -6.60 14.74 2.72
C LYS A 324 -5.48 15.78 2.74
N ARG A 325 -4.55 15.70 1.79
CA ARG A 325 -3.46 16.65 1.58
C ARG A 325 -3.38 16.94 0.09
N GLU A 326 -3.57 18.20 -0.29
CA GLU A 326 -3.67 18.57 -1.69
C GLU A 326 -2.35 18.36 -2.44
N SER A 327 -2.39 17.54 -3.49
CA SER A 327 -1.35 17.46 -4.53
C SER A 327 -1.80 16.48 -5.62
N THR A 328 -2.07 16.98 -6.83
CA THR A 328 -2.45 16.11 -7.96
C THR A 328 -1.38 15.06 -8.26
N THR A 329 -0.10 15.47 -8.24
CA THR A 329 1.02 14.57 -8.52
C THR A 329 1.16 13.51 -7.44
N MET A 330 1.19 13.89 -6.16
CA MET A 330 1.38 12.90 -5.09
C MET A 330 0.17 12.00 -4.91
N HIS A 331 -1.07 12.50 -5.10
CA HIS A 331 -2.26 11.66 -5.11
C HIS A 331 -2.15 10.55 -6.17
N ARG A 332 -1.82 10.90 -7.43
CA ARG A 332 -1.62 9.91 -8.49
C ARG A 332 -0.51 8.91 -8.18
N MET A 333 0.57 9.36 -7.54
CA MET A 333 1.69 8.50 -7.18
C MET A 333 1.38 7.57 -6.01
N SER A 334 0.51 7.95 -5.07
CA SER A 334 0.22 7.16 -3.86
C SER A 334 -1.03 6.28 -3.98
N VAL A 335 -1.99 6.63 -4.85
CA VAL A 335 -3.23 5.87 -5.11
C VAL A 335 -3.00 4.37 -5.32
N PRO A 336 -2.00 3.92 -6.10
CA PRO A 336 -1.80 2.49 -6.34
C PRO A 336 -1.31 1.69 -5.11
N TYR A 337 -0.92 2.34 -4.01
CA TYR A 337 -0.26 1.67 -2.89
C TYR A 337 -1.19 1.38 -1.72
N SER A 338 -1.24 0.10 -1.34
CA SER A 338 -1.88 -0.37 -0.11
C SER A 338 -1.15 0.14 1.13
N ASN A 339 -1.75 -0.03 2.32
CA ASN A 339 -1.10 0.35 3.58
C ASN A 339 0.18 -0.44 3.82
N ALA A 340 0.22 -1.72 3.43
CA ALA A 340 1.42 -2.55 3.53
C ALA A 340 2.55 -2.09 2.61
N LEU A 341 2.22 -1.64 1.39
CA LEU A 341 3.21 -1.07 0.48
C LEU A 341 3.71 0.30 0.96
N ILE A 342 2.81 1.17 1.44
CA ILE A 342 3.18 2.46 2.04
C ILE A 342 4.10 2.26 3.25
N ASP A 343 3.77 1.32 4.13
CA ASP A 343 4.60 0.97 5.29
C ASP A 343 6.00 0.47 4.87
N SER A 344 6.08 -0.35 3.81
CA SER A 344 7.36 -0.82 3.28
C SER A 344 8.20 0.30 2.68
N ILE A 345 7.59 1.20 1.90
CA ILE A 345 8.27 2.38 1.34
C ILE A 345 8.78 3.28 2.47
N ALA A 346 7.94 3.55 3.48
CA ALA A 346 8.31 4.38 4.62
C ALA A 346 9.44 3.77 5.46
N SER A 347 9.35 2.47 5.79
CA SER A 347 10.42 1.75 6.50
C SER A 347 11.74 1.79 5.73
N TRP A 348 11.69 1.65 4.40
CA TRP A 348 12.89 1.71 3.56
C TRP A 348 13.55 3.08 3.60
N TYR A 349 12.77 4.16 3.38
CA TYR A 349 13.30 5.53 3.44
C TYR A 349 13.86 5.86 4.82
N ALA A 350 13.16 5.49 5.90
CA ALA A 350 13.59 5.75 7.27
C ALA A 350 14.87 4.97 7.65
N SER A 351 15.17 3.85 6.98
CA SER A 351 16.42 3.10 7.16
C SER A 351 17.58 3.61 6.30
N GLN A 352 17.32 4.44 5.29
CA GLN A 352 18.37 5.05 4.48
C GLN A 352 19.09 6.18 5.24
N PRO A 353 20.39 6.41 4.97
CA PRO A 353 21.09 7.57 5.51
C PRO A 353 20.48 8.87 4.98
N ALA A 354 20.20 9.82 5.88
CA ALA A 354 19.80 11.17 5.49
C ALA A 354 20.92 11.87 4.70
N LYS A 355 20.55 12.69 3.71
CA LYS A 355 21.46 13.36 2.78
C LYS A 355 21.29 14.87 2.77
#